data_AF-A0A924B4L2-F1
#
_entry.id   AF-A0A924B4L2-F1
#
_cell.length_a   1.000
_cell.length_b   1.000
_cell.length_c   1.000
_cell.angle_alpha   90.00
_cell.angle_beta   90.00
_cell.angle_gamma   90.00
#
_symmetry.space_group_name_H-M   'P 1'
#
loop_
_entity.id
_entity.type
_entity.pdbx_description
1 polymer ?
#
loop_
_entity_poly.entity_id
_entity_poly.type
_entity_poly.pdbx_seq_one_letter_code
_entity_poly.pdbx_strand_id
1 'polypeptide(L)'
;MNDRQTPLDVGRVFGIIAGRWKIVLAMVLIVMGVAYSYVAFLAHPVYETTALVTYQAPSQQANPTGGAMPSSGVTRENIATLVANATSTAVVDAASTELDIKPSELRRSVQVRPFGDASVVAFAARAGEPKVAAARANAWAKAFTADRRVTANVSLKAAVTAAQVTVKGYPTGTLGPEDTRVQARDAAKVVLAEAQADQRQWSNAISVSNSAEAPEAAVWPKKSLTMIASILIGLGLGSGLALVTARVDHRLHGDEYDELPAPVLVRVPNSSRAPKNTPLGPANAEPIVADSFAGLGSRVMLDRHGDGAHVILVTSARSGEGKSSVAANLASSLALGGRRVVLVDADMRRPTQDQVFPMLQGRPGLSQVLTRNAELEAALTLVAPNLAAISSGPRHANASMLLASVAFRQLLDRLALISEVIVVDAPPVLAVNDALAVAPAAQQVLLVARVGISDLGEINEAHARLASAASTPQAMVLVGTERPQGYGYDKEPIATGRVAMPGPAPQSHPMASMPLAPRAPVASAPASAPPQAPAASAQPAAPAAGLVPAPIVVSAPVPGATVPGHVAAAGPAPAAPSHERAALPTAQPGRGPAPLPGMASGANAIPSAPSFGAPSEGSVAS
;
A
#
# COMPACT_ATOMS: atom_id res chain seq x y z
N MET A 1 28.88 3.43 12.80
CA MET A 1 27.87 3.24 11.74
C MET A 1 28.44 2.28 10.71
N ASN A 2 28.19 0.98 10.86
CA ASN A 2 28.57 -0.03 9.88
C ASN A 2 27.27 -0.64 9.35
N ASP A 3 26.78 -0.06 8.25
CA ASP A 3 25.55 -0.45 7.59
C ASP A 3 25.84 -1.69 6.72
N ARG A 4 25.65 -2.88 7.31
CA ARG A 4 25.63 -4.12 6.52
C ARG A 4 24.31 -4.14 5.76
N GLN A 5 24.35 -3.74 4.49
CA GLN A 5 23.26 -3.95 3.56
C GLN A 5 23.00 -5.47 3.47
N THR A 6 21.95 -5.92 4.16
CA THR A 6 21.39 -7.24 3.92
C THR A 6 20.83 -7.25 2.50
N PRO A 7 21.12 -8.28 1.68
CA PRO A 7 20.55 -8.38 0.35
C PRO A 7 19.03 -8.35 0.46
N LEU A 8 18.38 -7.51 -0.35
CA LEU A 8 16.91 -7.43 -0.43
C LEU A 8 16.36 -8.82 -0.78
N ASP A 9 15.91 -9.55 0.23
CA ASP A 9 15.30 -10.85 0.05
C ASP A 9 13.95 -10.65 -0.65
N VAL A 10 13.92 -11.05 -1.93
CA VAL A 10 12.75 -10.96 -2.80
C VAL A 10 11.59 -11.74 -2.20
N GLY A 11 11.86 -12.87 -1.51
CA GLY A 11 10.82 -13.66 -0.83
C GLY A 11 10.12 -12.87 0.28
N ARG A 12 10.87 -12.07 1.05
CA ARG A 12 10.33 -11.22 2.11
C ARG A 12 9.45 -10.10 1.54
N VAL A 13 9.87 -9.49 0.43
CA VAL A 13 9.10 -8.45 -0.28
C VAL A 13 7.77 -9.00 -0.79
N PHE A 14 7.77 -10.17 -1.43
CA PHE A 14 6.54 -10.81 -1.89
C PHE A 14 5.63 -11.22 -0.73
N GLY A 15 6.17 -11.73 0.37
CA GLY A 15 5.40 -12.06 1.58
C GLY A 15 4.68 -10.84 2.16
N ILE A 16 5.36 -9.70 2.23
CA ILE A 16 4.80 -8.44 2.70
C ILE A 16 3.63 -7.97 1.81
N ILE A 17 3.83 -8.00 0.49
CA ILE A 17 2.81 -7.57 -0.48
C ILE A 17 1.59 -8.53 -0.43
N ALA A 18 1.83 -9.84 -0.33
CA ALA A 18 0.77 -10.85 -0.24
C ALA A 18 -0.07 -10.70 1.03
N GLY A 19 0.58 -10.43 2.19
CA GLY A 19 -0.13 -10.20 3.45
C GLY A 19 -1.03 -8.95 3.45
N ARG A 20 -0.73 -7.99 2.57
CA ARG A 20 -1.41 -6.69 2.46
C ARG A 20 -2.16 -6.51 1.13
N TRP A 21 -2.57 -7.59 0.48
CA TRP A 21 -3.23 -7.58 -0.83
C TRP A 21 -4.46 -6.66 -0.92
N LYS A 22 -5.19 -6.44 0.18
CA LYS A 22 -6.34 -5.53 0.24
C LYS A 22 -5.97 -4.07 -0.06
N ILE A 23 -4.79 -3.62 0.38
CA ILE A 23 -4.28 -2.26 0.11
C ILE A 23 -3.97 -2.13 -1.39
N VAL A 24 -3.31 -3.15 -1.96
CA VAL A 24 -2.99 -3.19 -3.39
C VAL A 24 -4.27 -3.16 -4.23
N LEU A 25 -5.26 -3.99 -3.89
CA LEU A 25 -6.55 -4.04 -4.58
C LEU A 25 -7.30 -2.71 -4.51
N ALA A 26 -7.35 -2.08 -3.33
CA ALA A 26 -8.01 -0.78 -3.17
C ALA A 26 -7.37 0.30 -4.05
N MET A 27 -6.03 0.33 -4.12
CA MET A 27 -5.31 1.28 -4.98
C MET A 27 -5.59 1.04 -6.46
N VAL A 28 -5.60 -0.22 -6.91
CA VAL A 28 -5.96 -0.57 -8.30
C VAL A 28 -7.36 -0.08 -8.64
N LEU A 29 -8.35 -0.31 -7.77
CA LEU A 29 -9.72 0.13 -8.00
C LEU A 29 -9.85 1.66 -8.07
N ILE A 30 -9.13 2.39 -7.22
CA ILE A 30 -9.11 3.86 -7.23
C ILE A 30 -8.53 4.38 -8.54
N VAL A 31 -7.34 3.91 -8.93
CA VAL A 31 -6.67 4.36 -10.16
C VAL A 31 -7.50 4.00 -11.41
N MET A 32 -8.10 2.81 -11.42
CA MET A 32 -8.99 2.37 -12.49
C MET A 32 -10.27 3.23 -12.56
N GLY A 33 -10.87 3.59 -11.42
CA GLY A 33 -12.02 4.49 -11.35
C GLY A 33 -11.71 5.89 -11.89
N VAL A 34 -10.54 6.43 -11.55
CA VAL A 34 -10.05 7.72 -12.09
C VAL A 34 -9.82 7.63 -13.60
N ALA A 35 -9.18 6.56 -14.09
CA ALA A 35 -8.95 6.35 -15.51
C ALA A 35 -10.27 6.20 -16.30
N TYR A 36 -11.24 5.47 -15.76
CA TYR A 36 -12.57 5.35 -16.34
C TYR A 36 -13.28 6.72 -16.39
N SER A 37 -13.25 7.48 -15.30
CA SER A 37 -13.84 8.82 -15.24
C SER A 37 -13.20 9.77 -16.26
N TYR A 38 -11.88 9.73 -16.39
CA TYR A 38 -11.16 10.51 -17.41
C TYR A 38 -11.63 10.16 -18.83
N VAL A 39 -11.71 8.87 -19.17
CA VAL A 39 -12.16 8.41 -20.49
C VAL A 39 -13.63 8.70 -20.75
N ALA A 40 -14.48 8.63 -19.74
CA ALA A 40 -15.93 8.79 -19.88
C ALA A 40 -16.38 10.26 -19.96
N PHE A 41 -15.70 11.17 -19.25
CA PHE A 41 -16.17 12.55 -19.08
C PHE A 41 -15.23 13.63 -19.62
N LEU A 42 -13.92 13.40 -19.63
CA LEU A 42 -12.93 14.45 -19.93
C LEU A 42 -12.27 14.25 -21.30
N ALA A 43 -12.09 13.01 -21.74
CA ALA A 43 -11.40 12.73 -22.98
C ALA A 43 -12.27 13.03 -24.20
N HIS A 44 -11.79 13.91 -25.08
CA HIS A 44 -12.43 14.17 -26.36
C HIS A 44 -12.13 13.01 -27.35
N PRO A 45 -13.16 12.33 -27.88
CA PRO A 45 -12.95 11.24 -28.82
C PRO A 45 -12.39 11.75 -30.13
N VAL A 46 -11.42 11.04 -30.70
CA VAL A 46 -10.87 11.33 -32.03
C VAL A 46 -11.22 10.19 -32.97
N TYR A 47 -11.85 10.53 -34.10
CA TYR A 47 -12.26 9.60 -35.14
C TYR A 47 -11.35 9.74 -36.36
N GLU A 48 -10.98 8.63 -36.99
CA GLU A 48 -10.16 8.60 -38.20
C GLU A 48 -10.87 7.77 -39.28
N THR A 49 -10.91 8.29 -40.51
CA THR A 49 -11.49 7.60 -41.67
C THR A 49 -10.72 7.96 -42.93
N THR A 50 -10.77 7.09 -43.95
CA THR A 50 -9.93 7.21 -45.15
C THR A 50 -10.76 7.10 -46.42
N ALA A 51 -10.61 8.07 -47.33
CA ALA A 51 -11.14 7.99 -48.69
C ALA A 51 -10.02 7.54 -49.65
N LEU A 52 -10.34 6.66 -50.60
CA LEU A 52 -9.39 6.10 -51.56
C LEU A 52 -9.72 6.58 -52.97
N VAL A 53 -8.74 7.22 -53.62
CA VAL A 53 -8.81 7.63 -55.02
C VAL A 53 -7.89 6.76 -55.84
N THR A 54 -8.43 6.14 -56.88
CA THR A 54 -7.65 5.30 -57.79
C THR A 54 -7.38 6.06 -59.08
N TYR A 55 -6.13 5.99 -59.52
CA TYR A 55 -5.66 6.55 -60.78
C TYR A 55 -5.31 5.41 -61.74
N GLN A 56 -6.10 5.21 -62.79
CA GLN A 56 -5.82 4.18 -63.79
C GLN A 56 -5.41 4.85 -65.10
N ALA A 57 -4.10 4.95 -65.34
CA ALA A 57 -3.61 5.39 -66.65
C ALA A 57 -4.04 4.38 -67.73
N PRO A 58 -4.69 4.80 -68.83
CA PRO A 58 -5.01 3.93 -69.95
C PRO A 58 -3.73 3.31 -70.54
N SER A 59 -3.85 2.06 -71.01
CA SER A 59 -2.75 1.32 -71.62
C SER A 59 -2.33 1.97 -72.95
N GLN A 60 -1.02 2.12 -73.16
CA GLN A 60 -0.43 2.71 -74.39
C GLN A 60 -0.58 1.86 -75.66
N GLN A 61 -1.55 0.93 -75.71
CA GLN A 61 -1.72 0.02 -76.84
C GLN A 61 -2.53 0.59 -78.01
N ALA A 62 -2.99 1.84 -77.92
CA ALA A 62 -3.50 2.62 -79.05
C ALA A 62 -2.42 3.61 -79.52
N ASN A 63 -1.46 3.13 -80.29
CA ASN A 63 -0.66 4.00 -81.15
C ASN A 63 -0.29 3.27 -82.45
N PRO A 64 -1.20 3.19 -83.43
CA PRO A 64 -0.96 2.51 -84.71
C PRO A 64 -0.28 3.40 -85.75
N THR A 65 0.05 4.67 -85.45
CA THR A 65 0.79 5.54 -86.38
C THR A 65 2.20 5.81 -85.87
N GLY A 66 3.15 5.00 -86.34
CA GLY A 66 4.58 5.27 -86.17
C GLY A 66 4.96 6.59 -86.86
N GLY A 67 5.01 7.69 -86.10
CA GLY A 67 5.61 8.94 -86.58
C GLY A 67 5.07 10.22 -85.93
N ALA A 68 5.93 10.87 -85.15
CA ALA A 68 6.01 12.33 -84.97
C ALA A 68 4.84 13.08 -84.29
N MET A 69 4.26 12.53 -83.22
CA MET A 69 3.84 13.38 -82.10
C MET A 69 4.64 12.99 -80.86
N PRO A 70 5.21 13.97 -80.11
CA PRO A 70 5.83 13.64 -78.85
C PRO A 70 4.74 13.05 -77.95
N SER A 71 5.00 11.86 -77.42
CA SER A 71 4.21 11.17 -76.39
C SER A 71 4.20 11.91 -75.04
N SER A 72 4.53 13.20 -75.04
CA SER A 72 4.43 14.13 -73.93
C SER A 72 2.96 14.47 -73.69
N GLY A 73 2.21 13.51 -73.14
CA GLY A 73 0.84 13.73 -72.73
C GLY A 73 0.59 13.21 -71.34
N VAL A 74 0.87 11.93 -71.12
CA VAL A 74 0.65 11.33 -69.81
C VAL A 74 1.75 10.32 -69.48
N THR A 75 2.77 10.82 -68.81
CA THR A 75 3.79 9.99 -68.17
C THR A 75 3.12 9.19 -67.05
N ARG A 76 3.60 7.98 -66.73
CA ARG A 76 3.27 7.32 -65.45
C ARG A 76 3.64 8.32 -64.35
N GLU A 77 2.67 9.01 -63.77
CA GLU A 77 2.93 9.84 -62.60
C GLU A 77 3.35 8.88 -61.48
N ASN A 78 4.57 9.09 -60.95
CA ASN A 78 5.01 8.38 -59.77
C ASN A 78 4.06 8.71 -58.61
N ILE A 79 3.82 7.76 -57.71
CA ILE A 79 2.91 7.95 -56.57
C ILE A 79 3.31 9.17 -55.72
N ALA A 80 4.61 9.47 -55.62
CA ALA A 80 5.13 10.67 -54.97
C ALA A 80 4.64 11.98 -55.64
N THR A 81 4.60 12.01 -56.98
CA THR A 81 4.07 13.15 -57.76
C THR A 81 2.56 13.29 -57.56
N LEU A 82 1.82 12.17 -57.50
CA LEU A 82 0.39 12.18 -57.20
C LEU A 82 0.09 12.74 -55.81
N VAL A 83 0.87 12.35 -54.79
CA VAL A 83 0.73 12.87 -53.42
C VAL A 83 1.09 14.37 -53.35
N ALA A 84 2.13 14.81 -54.07
CA ALA A 84 2.49 16.23 -54.16
C ALA A 84 1.38 17.06 -54.85
N ASN A 85 0.79 16.53 -55.92
CA ASN A 85 -0.34 17.16 -56.62
C ASN A 85 -1.60 17.22 -55.73
N ALA A 86 -1.88 16.15 -55.00
CA ALA A 86 -3.00 16.06 -54.06
C ALA A 86 -2.87 17.01 -52.86
N THR A 87 -1.67 17.48 -52.55
CA THR A 87 -1.40 18.44 -51.47
C THR A 87 -1.20 19.88 -51.98
N SER A 88 -1.42 20.12 -53.28
CA SER A 88 -1.32 21.45 -53.89
C SER A 88 -2.33 22.45 -53.33
N THR A 89 -2.02 23.75 -53.45
CA THR A 89 -2.89 24.84 -52.97
C THR A 89 -4.26 24.80 -53.63
N ALA A 90 -4.32 24.57 -54.94
CA ALA A 90 -5.59 24.51 -55.69
C ALA A 90 -6.55 23.44 -55.14
N VAL A 91 -6.04 22.24 -54.82
CA VAL A 91 -6.85 21.15 -54.27
C VAL A 91 -7.31 21.46 -52.85
N VAL A 92 -6.41 21.99 -52.01
CA VAL A 92 -6.74 22.35 -50.63
C VAL A 92 -7.77 23.49 -50.59
N ASP A 93 -7.62 24.51 -51.44
CA ASP A 93 -8.50 25.67 -51.47
C ASP A 93 -9.90 25.28 -51.95
N ALA A 94 -10.00 24.42 -52.98
CA ALA A 94 -11.26 23.88 -53.45
C ALA A 94 -11.97 23.04 -52.38
N ALA A 95 -11.26 22.14 -51.69
CA ALA A 95 -11.82 21.35 -50.60
C ALA A 95 -12.21 22.21 -49.39
N SER A 96 -11.45 23.27 -49.10
CA SER A 96 -11.73 24.20 -48.00
C SER A 96 -12.99 25.02 -48.26
N THR A 97 -13.24 25.39 -49.52
CA THR A 97 -14.42 26.13 -49.95
C THR A 97 -15.69 25.27 -49.85
N GLU A 98 -15.60 23.99 -50.20
CA GLU A 98 -16.72 23.04 -50.08
C GLU A 98 -17.11 22.75 -48.63
N LEU A 99 -16.14 22.79 -47.72
CA LEU A 99 -16.34 22.50 -46.29
C LEU A 99 -16.55 23.74 -45.40
N ASP A 100 -16.41 24.94 -45.96
CA ASP A 100 -16.43 26.22 -45.23
C ASP A 100 -15.45 26.27 -44.04
N ILE A 101 -14.22 25.80 -44.25
CA ILE A 101 -13.15 25.80 -43.22
C ILE A 101 -11.87 26.43 -43.74
N LYS A 102 -10.99 26.87 -42.84
CA LYS A 102 -9.70 27.46 -43.23
C LYS A 102 -8.79 26.40 -43.85
N PRO A 103 -8.06 26.70 -44.95
CA PRO A 103 -7.08 25.78 -45.56
C PRO A 103 -6.04 25.21 -44.58
N SER A 104 -5.62 26.03 -43.60
CA SER A 104 -4.67 25.61 -42.55
C SER A 104 -5.26 24.59 -41.58
N GLU A 105 -6.57 24.66 -41.30
CA GLU A 105 -7.26 23.69 -40.44
C GLU A 105 -7.44 22.37 -41.17
N LEU A 106 -7.84 22.43 -42.44
CA LEU A 106 -7.98 21.26 -43.30
C LEU A 106 -6.66 20.48 -43.39
N ARG A 107 -5.53 21.17 -43.67
CA ARG A 107 -4.17 20.57 -43.70
C ARG A 107 -3.72 19.91 -42.40
N ARG A 108 -4.20 20.39 -41.24
CA ARG A 108 -3.91 19.75 -39.95
C ARG A 108 -4.76 18.51 -39.70
N SER A 109 -5.95 18.46 -40.28
CA SER A 109 -6.92 17.41 -40.03
C SER A 109 -6.86 16.24 -41.01
N VAL A 110 -6.29 16.41 -42.21
CA VAL A 110 -6.23 15.37 -43.23
C VAL A 110 -4.80 15.11 -43.66
N GLN A 111 -4.46 13.84 -43.80
CA GLN A 111 -3.20 13.39 -44.36
C GLN A 111 -3.39 12.63 -45.65
N VAL A 112 -2.60 13.02 -46.63
CA VAL A 112 -2.52 12.35 -47.92
C VAL A 112 -1.32 11.40 -47.88
N ARG A 113 -1.55 10.12 -48.10
CA ARG A 113 -0.51 9.09 -48.09
C ARG A 113 -0.70 8.12 -49.26
N PRO A 114 0.38 7.53 -49.78
CA PRO A 114 0.27 6.41 -50.72
C PRO A 114 -0.43 5.23 -50.04
N PHE A 115 -1.25 4.48 -50.78
CA PHE A 115 -1.92 3.28 -50.28
C PHE A 115 -1.50 2.03 -51.08
N GLY A 116 -0.57 1.27 -50.52
CA GLY A 116 0.03 0.09 -51.19
C GLY A 116 0.95 0.45 -52.36
N ASP A 117 1.26 -0.55 -53.20
CA ASP A 117 2.14 -0.40 -54.38
C ASP A 117 1.40 0.06 -55.65
N ALA A 118 0.07 0.18 -55.57
CA ALA A 118 -0.80 0.53 -56.68
C ALA A 118 -1.04 2.05 -56.74
N SER A 119 -1.51 2.53 -57.89
CA SER A 119 -1.87 3.93 -58.19
C SER A 119 -3.06 4.46 -57.35
N VAL A 120 -3.03 4.31 -56.03
CA VAL A 120 -4.08 4.68 -55.08
C VAL A 120 -3.55 5.68 -54.08
N VAL A 121 -4.29 6.77 -53.91
CA VAL A 121 -3.99 7.83 -52.94
C VAL A 121 -5.03 7.78 -51.83
N ALA A 122 -4.57 7.65 -50.58
CA ALA A 122 -5.40 7.66 -49.39
C ALA A 122 -5.47 9.05 -48.76
N PHE A 123 -6.69 9.51 -48.48
CA PHE A 123 -6.98 10.76 -47.78
C PHE A 123 -7.54 10.42 -46.39
N ALA A 124 -6.67 10.35 -45.39
CA ALA A 124 -7.01 10.00 -44.01
C ALA A 124 -7.34 11.27 -43.20
N ALA A 125 -8.59 11.40 -42.76
CA ALA A 125 -9.07 12.57 -42.02
C ALA A 125 -9.33 12.25 -40.55
N ARG A 126 -8.98 13.20 -39.67
CA ARG A 126 -9.23 13.17 -38.23
C ARG A 126 -10.13 14.31 -37.77
N ALA A 127 -11.14 13.99 -36.96
CA ALA A 127 -12.03 14.99 -36.34
C ALA A 127 -12.61 14.48 -35.02
N GLY A 128 -13.18 15.40 -34.23
CA GLY A 128 -13.91 15.07 -32.99
C GLY A 128 -15.29 14.46 -33.22
N GLU A 129 -15.81 14.55 -34.45
CA GLU A 129 -17.08 13.97 -34.87
C GLU A 129 -16.90 13.01 -36.07
N PRO A 130 -17.55 11.84 -36.08
CA PRO A 130 -17.42 10.86 -37.16
C PRO A 130 -17.82 11.40 -38.54
N LYS A 131 -18.93 12.15 -38.59
CA LYS A 131 -19.46 12.72 -39.84
C LYS A 131 -18.52 13.77 -40.42
N VAL A 132 -17.92 14.59 -39.55
CA VAL A 132 -16.97 15.64 -39.95
C VAL A 132 -15.68 15.01 -40.50
N ALA A 133 -15.19 13.92 -39.89
CA ALA A 133 -14.03 13.21 -40.41
C ALA A 133 -14.29 12.66 -41.83
N ALA A 134 -15.45 12.02 -42.05
CA ALA A 134 -15.83 11.49 -43.37
C ALA A 134 -16.00 12.61 -44.42
N ALA A 135 -16.66 13.71 -44.05
CA ALA A 135 -16.83 14.87 -44.93
C ALA A 135 -15.48 15.46 -45.36
N ARG A 136 -14.52 15.60 -44.42
CA ARG A 136 -13.17 16.12 -44.70
C ARG A 136 -12.39 15.23 -45.67
N ALA A 137 -12.40 13.91 -45.46
CA ALA A 137 -11.74 12.97 -46.36
C ALA A 137 -12.37 12.97 -47.76
N ASN A 138 -13.69 12.96 -47.84
CA ASN A 138 -14.44 12.92 -49.11
C ASN A 138 -14.31 14.21 -49.92
N ALA A 139 -14.40 15.38 -49.28
CA ALA A 139 -14.26 16.66 -49.96
C ALA A 139 -12.84 16.86 -50.52
N TRP A 140 -11.80 16.44 -49.78
CA TRP A 140 -10.43 16.49 -50.30
C TRP A 140 -10.23 15.53 -51.48
N ALA A 141 -10.69 14.27 -51.36
CA ALA A 141 -10.65 13.31 -52.45
C ALA A 141 -11.39 13.83 -53.70
N LYS A 142 -12.58 14.42 -53.52
CA LYS A 142 -13.38 15.01 -54.60
C LYS A 142 -12.66 16.19 -55.25
N ALA A 143 -12.13 17.13 -54.48
CA ALA A 143 -11.35 18.26 -55.00
C ALA A 143 -10.13 17.79 -55.80
N PHE A 144 -9.43 16.75 -55.34
CA PHE A 144 -8.31 16.17 -56.08
C PHE A 144 -8.75 15.56 -57.41
N THR A 145 -9.81 14.76 -57.43
CA THR A 145 -10.33 14.19 -58.69
C THR A 145 -10.83 15.26 -59.65
N ALA A 146 -11.45 16.33 -59.15
CA ALA A 146 -11.91 17.46 -59.96
C ALA A 146 -10.74 18.23 -60.58
N ASP A 147 -9.71 18.56 -59.81
CA ASP A 147 -8.49 19.21 -60.29
C ASP A 147 -7.80 18.39 -61.41
N ARG A 148 -7.67 17.09 -61.19
CA ARG A 148 -7.06 16.19 -62.19
C ARG A 148 -7.91 16.07 -63.45
N ARG A 149 -9.24 16.02 -63.33
CA ARG A 149 -10.14 16.04 -64.49
C ARG A 149 -10.02 17.33 -65.29
N VAL A 150 -9.89 18.48 -64.63
CA VAL A 150 -9.69 19.77 -65.31
C VAL A 150 -8.35 19.76 -66.06
N THR A 151 -7.27 19.38 -65.37
CA THR A 151 -5.92 19.34 -65.95
C THR A 151 -5.85 18.37 -67.15
N ALA A 152 -6.40 17.16 -67.01
CA ALA A 152 -6.46 16.18 -68.09
C ALA A 152 -7.33 16.67 -69.26
N ASN A 153 -8.50 17.28 -69.00
CA ASN A 153 -9.35 17.79 -70.06
C ASN A 153 -8.72 18.94 -70.86
N VAL A 154 -7.88 19.77 -70.23
CA VAL A 154 -7.17 20.86 -70.92
C VAL A 154 -6.16 20.29 -71.92
N SER A 155 -5.33 19.32 -71.51
CA SER A 155 -4.36 18.69 -72.42
C SER A 155 -5.03 17.88 -73.53
N LEU A 156 -6.10 17.15 -73.23
CA LEU A 156 -6.86 16.37 -74.22
C LEU A 156 -7.60 17.25 -75.22
N LYS A 157 -8.22 18.35 -74.78
CA LYS A 157 -8.88 19.31 -75.69
C LYS A 157 -7.87 19.98 -76.63
N ALA A 158 -6.68 20.31 -76.13
CA ALA A 158 -5.61 20.85 -76.96
C ALA A 158 -5.19 19.85 -78.05
N ALA A 159 -5.04 18.56 -77.70
CA ALA A 159 -4.72 17.50 -78.65
C ALA A 159 -5.81 17.29 -79.72
N VAL A 160 -7.09 17.22 -79.31
CA VAL A 160 -8.23 17.10 -80.23
C VAL A 160 -8.33 18.31 -81.16
N THR A 161 -8.09 19.52 -80.63
CA THR A 161 -8.10 20.76 -81.42
C THR A 161 -6.98 20.74 -82.47
N ALA A 162 -5.76 20.32 -82.09
CA ALA A 162 -4.64 20.19 -83.02
C ALA A 162 -4.93 19.17 -84.14
N ALA A 163 -5.49 18.01 -83.80
CA ALA A 163 -5.92 17.01 -84.77
C ALA A 163 -7.03 17.56 -85.70
N GLN A 164 -7.99 18.32 -85.15
CA GLN A 164 -9.08 18.91 -85.92
C GLN A 164 -8.61 20.01 -86.88
N VAL A 165 -7.64 20.83 -86.46
CA VAL A 165 -6.98 21.82 -87.32
C VAL A 165 -6.26 21.12 -88.48
N THR A 166 -5.59 20.01 -88.21
CA THR A 166 -4.92 19.19 -89.23
C THR A 166 -5.90 18.65 -90.28
N VAL A 167 -7.07 18.14 -89.85
CA VAL A 167 -8.13 17.67 -90.77
C VAL A 167 -8.71 18.83 -91.60
N LYS A 168 -8.93 20.01 -91.00
CA LYS A 168 -9.49 21.20 -91.67
C LYS A 168 -8.54 21.82 -92.69
N GLY A 169 -7.23 21.62 -92.56
CA GLY A 169 -6.22 22.13 -93.49
C GLY A 169 -6.24 21.50 -94.89
N TYR A 170 -6.98 20.40 -95.07
CA TYR A 170 -7.11 19.72 -96.36
C TYR A 170 -8.33 20.23 -97.16
N PRO A 171 -8.16 20.67 -98.43
CA PRO A 171 -9.24 21.24 -99.24
C PRO A 171 -10.34 20.21 -99.53
N THR A 172 -11.60 20.66 -99.46
CA THR A 172 -12.81 19.82 -99.56
C THR A 172 -13.37 19.69 -100.99
N GLY A 173 -12.63 20.14 -102.01
CA GLY A 173 -13.05 20.09 -103.40
C GLY A 173 -13.09 18.67 -103.98
N THR A 174 -13.71 18.51 -105.15
CA THR A 174 -13.84 17.25 -105.90
C THR A 174 -12.48 16.77 -106.42
N LEU A 175 -11.69 16.18 -105.52
CA LEU A 175 -10.46 15.44 -105.82
C LEU A 175 -10.82 13.97 -106.05
N GLY A 176 -10.19 13.33 -107.03
CA GLY A 176 -10.43 11.92 -107.36
C GLY A 176 -9.97 10.98 -106.24
N PRO A 177 -10.53 9.75 -106.14
CA PRO A 177 -10.28 8.82 -105.03
C PRO A 177 -8.82 8.34 -104.89
N GLU A 178 -7.98 8.48 -105.92
CA GLU A 178 -6.55 8.12 -105.86
C GLU A 178 -5.61 9.29 -105.50
N ASP A 179 -6.16 10.47 -105.21
CA ASP A 179 -5.34 11.63 -104.88
C ASP A 179 -4.70 11.47 -103.49
N THR A 180 -3.37 11.62 -103.41
CA THR A 180 -2.58 11.40 -102.18
C THR A 180 -3.07 12.29 -101.03
N ARG A 181 -3.72 13.41 -101.35
CA ARG A 181 -4.34 14.35 -100.41
C ARG A 181 -5.61 13.79 -99.76
N VAL A 182 -6.37 12.94 -100.44
CA VAL A 182 -7.56 12.26 -99.90
C VAL A 182 -7.14 11.20 -98.89
N GLN A 183 -6.09 10.42 -99.20
CA GLN A 183 -5.50 9.44 -98.27
C GLN A 183 -4.95 10.12 -97.01
N ALA A 184 -4.25 11.25 -97.15
CA ALA A 184 -3.74 12.03 -96.02
C ALA A 184 -4.87 12.60 -95.13
N ARG A 185 -5.97 13.06 -95.74
CA ARG A 185 -7.16 13.54 -95.01
C ARG A 185 -7.84 12.41 -94.24
N ASP A 186 -8.02 11.25 -94.86
CA ASP A 186 -8.70 10.13 -94.21
C ASP A 186 -7.83 9.51 -93.10
N ALA A 187 -6.49 9.50 -93.27
CA ALA A 187 -5.55 9.21 -92.16
C ALA A 187 -5.68 10.24 -91.02
N ALA A 188 -5.79 11.54 -91.32
CA ALA A 188 -5.98 12.57 -90.30
C ALA A 188 -7.33 12.44 -89.55
N LYS A 189 -8.39 11.96 -90.22
CA LYS A 189 -9.68 11.66 -89.56
C LYS A 189 -9.59 10.49 -88.60
N VAL A 190 -8.80 9.46 -88.92
CA VAL A 190 -8.53 8.32 -88.01
C VAL A 190 -7.83 8.83 -86.74
N VAL A 191 -6.81 9.67 -86.89
CA VAL A 191 -6.11 10.31 -85.76
C VAL A 191 -7.06 11.17 -84.91
N LEU A 192 -7.98 11.92 -85.54
CA LEU A 192 -8.98 12.69 -84.81
C LEU A 192 -9.96 11.78 -84.04
N ALA A 193 -10.40 10.67 -84.64
CA ALA A 193 -11.30 9.72 -83.98
C ALA A 193 -10.63 9.03 -82.78
N GLU A 194 -9.34 8.70 -82.90
CA GLU A 194 -8.52 8.13 -81.83
C GLU A 194 -8.33 9.15 -80.69
N ALA A 195 -7.96 10.40 -81.00
CA ALA A 195 -7.86 11.46 -80.00
C ALA A 195 -9.18 11.72 -79.25
N GLN A 196 -10.33 11.58 -79.93
CA GLN A 196 -11.65 11.67 -79.30
C GLN A 196 -12.00 10.45 -78.45
N ALA A 197 -11.57 9.24 -78.85
CA ALA A 197 -11.74 8.02 -78.05
C ALA A 197 -10.90 8.10 -76.77
N ASP A 198 -9.64 8.54 -76.89
CA ASP A 198 -8.75 8.83 -75.78
C ASP A 198 -9.38 9.87 -74.84
N GLN A 199 -9.89 10.99 -75.37
CA GLN A 199 -10.55 12.00 -74.55
C GLN A 199 -11.68 11.40 -73.68
N ARG A 200 -12.48 10.48 -74.22
CA ARG A 200 -13.55 9.79 -73.47
C ARG A 200 -12.97 8.86 -72.41
N GLN A 201 -11.95 8.08 -72.74
CA GLN A 201 -11.33 7.13 -71.82
C GLN A 201 -10.60 7.83 -70.66
N TRP A 202 -9.81 8.86 -70.95
CA TRP A 202 -9.10 9.66 -69.94
C TRP A 202 -10.04 10.44 -69.02
N SER A 203 -11.21 10.86 -69.54
CA SER A 203 -12.21 11.56 -68.70
C SER A 203 -12.78 10.67 -67.58
N ASN A 204 -12.70 9.34 -67.73
CA ASN A 204 -13.13 8.34 -66.75
C ASN A 204 -11.98 7.65 -66.00
N ALA A 205 -10.71 7.97 -66.29
CA ALA A 205 -9.51 7.34 -65.72
C ALA A 205 -9.28 7.64 -64.23
N ILE A 206 -9.98 8.64 -63.69
CA ILE A 206 -9.85 9.10 -62.31
C ILE A 206 -11.23 9.05 -61.66
N SER A 207 -11.36 8.14 -60.70
CA SER A 207 -12.58 7.94 -59.93
C SER A 207 -12.24 7.75 -58.45
N VAL A 208 -13.14 8.22 -57.59
CA VAL A 208 -13.11 7.88 -56.17
C VAL A 208 -13.54 6.42 -56.09
N SER A 209 -12.62 5.54 -55.67
CA SER A 209 -12.89 4.11 -55.58
C SER A 209 -13.74 3.82 -54.34
N ASN A 210 -13.30 4.30 -53.18
CA ASN A 210 -14.01 4.12 -51.91
C ASN A 210 -14.14 5.49 -51.21
N SER A 211 -15.38 5.92 -50.97
CA SER A 211 -15.63 7.10 -50.15
C SER A 211 -15.43 6.75 -48.67
N ALA A 212 -14.95 7.71 -47.89
CA ALA A 212 -14.83 7.58 -46.45
C ALA A 212 -16.22 7.51 -45.81
N GLU A 213 -16.45 6.47 -45.01
CA GLU A 213 -17.63 6.33 -44.16
C GLU A 213 -17.37 6.89 -42.75
N ALA A 214 -18.45 7.24 -42.04
CA ALA A 214 -18.35 7.72 -40.67
C ALA A 214 -17.97 6.54 -39.74
N PRO A 215 -16.80 6.56 -39.08
CA PRO A 215 -16.32 5.43 -38.28
C PRO A 215 -17.17 5.27 -37.01
N GLU A 216 -17.52 4.02 -36.68
CA GLU A 216 -18.34 3.70 -35.50
C GLU A 216 -17.58 3.85 -34.18
N ALA A 217 -16.27 3.66 -34.20
CA ALA A 217 -15.41 3.68 -33.01
C ALA A 217 -14.35 4.79 -33.08
N ALA A 218 -14.12 5.46 -31.95
CA ALA A 218 -13.05 6.42 -31.79
C ALA A 218 -11.69 5.69 -31.74
N VAL A 219 -10.68 6.26 -32.40
CA VAL A 219 -9.30 5.75 -32.39
C VAL A 219 -8.57 6.16 -31.11
N TRP A 220 -8.99 7.26 -30.48
CA TRP A 220 -8.44 7.73 -29.20
C TRP A 220 -9.54 8.29 -28.28
N PRO A 221 -9.45 8.07 -26.96
CA PRO A 221 -8.51 7.17 -26.26
C PRO A 221 -8.92 5.70 -26.40
N LYS A 222 -7.94 4.79 -26.53
CA LYS A 222 -8.20 3.34 -26.55
C LYS A 222 -8.57 2.85 -25.15
N LYS A 223 -9.85 2.60 -24.91
CA LYS A 223 -10.39 2.17 -23.60
C LYS A 223 -9.62 1.00 -22.99
N SER A 224 -9.24 0.00 -23.78
CA SER A 224 -8.48 -1.16 -23.31
C SER A 224 -7.07 -0.77 -22.84
N LEU A 225 -6.35 0.03 -23.63
CA LEU A 225 -4.99 0.46 -23.30
C LEU A 225 -4.96 1.33 -22.04
N THR A 226 -5.91 2.26 -21.89
CA THR A 226 -6.01 3.10 -20.69
C THR A 226 -6.32 2.27 -19.45
N MET A 227 -7.16 1.24 -19.57
CA MET A 227 -7.47 0.34 -18.46
C MET A 227 -6.25 -0.52 -18.08
N ILE A 228 -5.55 -1.10 -19.06
CA ILE A 228 -4.32 -1.87 -18.79
C ILE A 228 -3.28 -1.00 -18.09
N ALA A 229 -3.05 0.23 -18.59
CA ALA A 229 -2.13 1.17 -17.95
C ALA A 229 -2.54 1.51 -16.52
N SER A 230 -3.85 1.71 -16.26
CA SER A 230 -4.36 2.00 -14.92
C SER A 230 -4.13 0.86 -13.93
N ILE A 231 -4.27 -0.39 -14.38
CA ILE A 231 -4.02 -1.58 -13.55
C ILE A 231 -2.53 -1.66 -13.18
N LEU A 232 -1.63 -1.46 -14.15
CA LEU A 232 -0.19 -1.49 -13.91
C LEU A 232 0.26 -0.39 -12.93
N ILE A 233 -0.25 0.83 -13.11
CA ILE A 233 0.02 1.95 -12.20
C ILE A 233 -0.54 1.66 -10.80
N GLY A 234 -1.77 1.16 -10.73
CA GLY A 234 -2.42 0.78 -9.46
C GLY A 234 -1.67 -0.30 -8.71
N LEU A 235 -1.15 -1.32 -9.41
CA LEU A 235 -0.30 -2.36 -8.81
C LEU A 235 0.99 -1.76 -8.27
N GLY A 236 1.69 -0.92 -9.04
CA GLY A 236 2.92 -0.27 -8.59
C GLY A 236 2.74 0.60 -7.35
N LEU A 237 1.74 1.49 -7.36
CA LEU A 237 1.42 2.36 -6.22
C LEU A 237 0.93 1.54 -5.01
N GLY A 238 0.11 0.52 -5.25
CA GLY A 238 -0.43 -0.35 -4.21
C GLY A 238 0.67 -1.15 -3.51
N SER A 239 1.59 -1.76 -4.28
CA SER A 239 2.75 -2.47 -3.76
C SER A 239 3.69 -1.54 -2.99
N GLY A 240 3.94 -0.34 -3.50
CA GLY A 240 4.74 0.67 -2.79
C GLY A 240 4.14 1.05 -1.43
N LEU A 241 2.83 1.30 -1.37
CA LEU A 241 2.13 1.63 -0.12
C LEU A 241 2.10 0.43 0.85
N ALA A 242 1.93 -0.79 0.34
CA ALA A 242 2.01 -2.01 1.15
C ALA A 242 3.40 -2.16 1.81
N LEU A 243 4.47 -1.82 1.10
CA LEU A 243 5.84 -1.85 1.64
C LEU A 243 6.08 -0.75 2.69
N VAL A 244 5.58 0.46 2.44
CA VAL A 244 5.70 1.57 3.42
C VAL A 244 4.95 1.25 4.71
N THR A 245 3.72 0.75 4.60
CA THR A 245 2.93 0.35 5.78
C THR A 245 3.56 -0.82 6.54
N ALA A 246 4.26 -1.72 5.84
CA ALA A 246 5.00 -2.80 6.49
C ALA A 246 6.23 -2.32 7.26
N ARG A 247 6.91 -1.26 6.79
CA ARG A 247 8.02 -0.62 7.52
C ARG A 247 7.58 0.07 8.83
N VAL A 248 6.28 0.34 8.97
CA VAL A 248 5.71 0.99 10.16
C VAL A 248 5.19 -0.05 11.17
N ASP A 249 4.97 -1.29 10.75
CA ASP A 249 4.37 -2.34 11.58
C ASP A 249 5.45 -3.15 12.29
N HIS A 250 5.99 -2.66 13.41
CA HIS A 250 7.01 -3.36 14.23
C HIS A 250 6.37 -4.28 15.28
N ARG A 251 5.20 -4.84 14.96
CA ARG A 251 4.51 -5.77 15.86
C ARG A 251 5.33 -7.04 16.03
N LEU A 252 5.31 -7.58 17.23
CA LEU A 252 5.98 -8.82 17.59
C LEU A 252 5.37 -10.00 16.83
N HIS A 253 6.17 -10.62 15.97
CA HIS A 253 5.84 -11.88 15.30
C HIS A 253 6.54 -13.08 15.96
N GLY A 254 6.14 -14.29 15.57
CA GLY A 254 6.52 -15.53 16.26
C GLY A 254 8.00 -15.93 16.14
N ASP A 255 8.73 -15.26 15.27
CA ASP A 255 10.14 -15.46 14.92
C ASP A 255 11.08 -14.43 15.58
N GLU A 256 10.54 -13.36 16.16
CA GLU A 256 11.31 -12.23 16.72
C GLU A 256 11.50 -12.34 18.25
N TYR A 257 11.29 -13.52 18.84
CA TYR A 257 11.38 -13.70 20.30
C TYR A 257 12.79 -13.52 20.87
N ASP A 258 13.83 -13.71 20.05
CA ASP A 258 15.22 -13.56 20.46
C ASP A 258 15.64 -12.08 20.56
N GLU A 259 14.87 -11.16 19.98
CA GLU A 259 15.11 -9.71 20.02
C GLU A 259 14.47 -9.03 21.24
N LEU A 260 13.79 -9.80 22.09
CA LEU A 260 13.11 -9.30 23.28
C LEU A 260 14.11 -8.88 24.37
N PRO A 261 13.84 -7.78 25.10
CA PRO A 261 14.80 -7.20 26.05
C PRO A 261 14.98 -8.00 27.34
N ALA A 262 14.14 -9.01 27.59
CA ALA A 262 14.13 -9.81 28.80
C ALA A 262 13.72 -11.26 28.51
N PRO A 263 14.15 -12.24 29.34
CA PRO A 263 13.89 -13.65 29.10
C PRO A 263 12.39 -13.97 29.12
N VAL A 264 11.95 -14.75 28.13
CA VAL A 264 10.55 -15.22 28.04
C VAL A 264 10.32 -16.40 28.98
N LEU A 265 9.55 -16.19 30.06
CA LEU A 265 9.22 -17.25 31.01
C LEU A 265 8.13 -18.17 30.52
N VAL A 266 7.21 -17.71 29.69
CA VAL A 266 6.15 -18.57 29.16
C VAL A 266 5.58 -18.03 27.85
N ARG A 267 5.08 -18.95 27.04
CA ARG A 267 4.30 -18.68 25.84
C ARG A 267 2.89 -19.22 26.05
N VAL A 268 1.92 -18.33 26.15
CA VAL A 268 0.51 -18.66 26.36
C VAL A 268 -0.18 -18.68 24.99
N PRO A 269 -0.66 -19.84 24.52
CA PRO A 269 -1.28 -19.95 23.22
C PRO A 269 -2.64 -19.25 23.18
N ASN A 270 -3.11 -18.94 21.97
CA ASN A 270 -4.43 -18.35 21.81
C ASN A 270 -5.55 -19.34 22.22
N SER A 271 -6.51 -18.87 23.03
CA SER A 271 -7.68 -19.64 23.45
C SER A 271 -8.82 -19.42 22.47
N SER A 272 -9.49 -20.51 22.09
CA SER A 272 -10.70 -20.48 21.26
C SER A 272 -11.98 -20.29 22.09
N ARG A 273 -11.90 -20.45 23.42
CA ARG A 273 -13.03 -20.41 24.36
C ARG A 273 -13.27 -19.07 25.07
N ALA A 274 -12.37 -18.09 24.93
CA ALA A 274 -12.58 -16.78 25.52
C ALA A 274 -13.66 -15.98 24.75
N PRO A 275 -14.73 -15.49 25.40
CA PRO A 275 -15.66 -14.54 24.78
C PRO A 275 -14.90 -13.29 24.31
N LYS A 276 -15.30 -12.72 23.17
CA LYS A 276 -14.73 -11.45 22.69
C LYS A 276 -14.96 -10.37 23.75
N ASN A 277 -13.91 -9.62 24.08
CA ASN A 277 -13.91 -8.48 25.02
C ASN A 277 -14.07 -8.81 26.51
N THR A 278 -13.93 -10.06 26.95
CA THR A 278 -13.77 -10.37 28.37
C THR A 278 -12.32 -10.76 28.67
N PRO A 279 -11.74 -10.32 29.81
CA PRO A 279 -10.44 -10.82 30.23
C PRO A 279 -10.55 -12.35 30.44
N LEU A 280 -9.57 -13.10 29.91
CA LEU A 280 -9.52 -14.54 30.13
C LEU A 280 -9.29 -14.81 31.62
N GLY A 281 -10.29 -15.38 32.28
CA GLY A 281 -10.21 -15.83 33.68
C GLY A 281 -9.90 -17.33 33.80
N PRO A 282 -9.47 -17.78 34.99
CA PRO A 282 -9.10 -19.17 35.24
C PRO A 282 -10.23 -20.17 35.00
N ALA A 283 -11.49 -19.79 35.27
CA ALA A 283 -12.65 -20.64 35.08
C ALA A 283 -12.93 -21.00 33.60
N ASN A 284 -12.42 -20.19 32.66
CA ASN A 284 -12.67 -20.34 31.22
C ASN A 284 -11.40 -20.72 30.44
N ALA A 285 -10.28 -20.97 31.13
CA ALA A 285 -9.03 -21.35 30.51
C ALA A 285 -9.10 -22.79 29.97
N GLU A 286 -8.66 -22.99 28.73
CA GLU A 286 -8.46 -24.33 28.17
C GLU A 286 -7.27 -25.03 28.86
N PRO A 287 -7.22 -26.38 28.89
CA PRO A 287 -6.14 -27.12 29.55
C PRO A 287 -4.74 -26.66 29.15
N ILE A 288 -4.47 -26.49 27.85
CA ILE A 288 -3.17 -26.01 27.35
C ILE A 288 -2.79 -24.61 27.87
N VAL A 289 -3.80 -23.76 28.09
CA VAL A 289 -3.58 -22.42 28.64
C VAL A 289 -3.35 -22.50 30.15
N ALA A 290 -4.11 -23.34 30.85
CA ALA A 290 -3.92 -23.60 32.28
C ALA A 290 -2.53 -24.19 32.57
N ASP A 291 -2.07 -25.15 31.76
CA ASP A 291 -0.74 -25.76 31.86
C ASP A 291 0.37 -24.72 31.61
N SER A 292 0.15 -23.80 30.68
CA SER A 292 1.07 -22.68 30.47
C SER A 292 1.20 -21.83 31.74
N PHE A 293 0.08 -21.48 32.39
CA PHE A 293 0.12 -20.73 33.64
C PHE A 293 0.71 -21.53 34.82
N ALA A 294 0.51 -22.85 34.88
CA ALA A 294 1.19 -23.74 35.83
C ALA A 294 2.71 -23.73 35.62
N GLY A 295 3.16 -23.77 34.37
CA GLY A 295 4.57 -23.61 34.02
C GLY A 295 5.12 -22.23 34.43
N LEU A 296 4.35 -21.16 34.21
CA LEU A 296 4.73 -19.81 34.64
C LEU A 296 4.85 -19.73 36.16
N GLY A 297 3.86 -20.23 36.91
CA GLY A 297 3.87 -20.24 38.37
C GLY A 297 5.09 -20.98 38.93
N SER A 298 5.43 -22.14 38.37
CA SER A 298 6.63 -22.90 38.74
C SER A 298 7.92 -22.10 38.52
N ARG A 299 8.08 -21.47 37.35
CA ARG A 299 9.28 -20.67 37.01
C ARG A 299 9.44 -19.44 37.90
N VAL A 300 8.34 -18.72 38.15
CA VAL A 300 8.31 -17.57 39.07
C VAL A 300 8.72 -17.98 40.49
N MET A 301 8.27 -19.13 40.97
CA MET A 301 8.64 -19.63 42.29
C MET A 301 10.09 -20.12 42.38
N LEU A 302 10.67 -20.62 41.29
CA LEU A 302 12.09 -20.99 41.22
C LEU A 302 13.02 -19.78 41.30
N ASP A 303 12.57 -18.62 40.79
CA ASP A 303 13.33 -17.35 40.80
C ASP A 303 13.15 -16.56 42.11
N ARG A 304 12.43 -17.13 43.08
CA ARG A 304 12.21 -16.49 44.37
C ARG A 304 13.46 -16.54 45.23
N HIS A 305 13.89 -15.38 45.71
CA HIS A 305 15.02 -15.23 46.61
C HIS A 305 14.59 -14.55 47.93
N GLY A 306 15.04 -15.09 49.06
CA GLY A 306 14.83 -14.50 50.39
C GLY A 306 13.57 -14.95 51.14
N ASP A 307 13.45 -14.43 52.37
CA ASP A 307 12.35 -14.69 53.29
C ASP A 307 11.24 -13.63 53.15
N GLY A 308 9.97 -14.02 53.33
CA GLY A 308 8.80 -13.13 53.22
C GLY A 308 7.83 -13.47 52.08
N ALA A 309 6.86 -12.61 51.80
CA ALA A 309 5.98 -12.81 50.64
C ALA A 309 6.67 -12.33 49.35
N HIS A 310 6.53 -13.09 48.26
CA HIS A 310 7.07 -12.71 46.95
C HIS A 310 6.08 -11.81 46.21
N VAL A 311 6.41 -10.54 46.04
CA VAL A 311 5.61 -9.52 45.35
C VAL A 311 5.97 -9.52 43.86
N ILE A 312 5.01 -9.89 43.03
CA ILE A 312 5.14 -9.97 41.58
C ILE A 312 4.29 -8.86 40.96
N LEU A 313 4.93 -7.94 40.24
CA LEU A 313 4.24 -6.94 39.44
C LEU A 313 3.95 -7.50 38.05
N VAL A 314 2.71 -7.43 37.60
CA VAL A 314 2.31 -7.76 36.24
C VAL A 314 1.86 -6.49 35.54
N THR A 315 2.51 -6.16 34.42
CA THR A 315 2.21 -4.98 33.61
C THR A 315 2.47 -5.27 32.13
N SER A 316 2.28 -4.27 31.27
CA SER A 316 2.45 -4.38 29.82
C SER A 316 2.87 -3.03 29.24
N ALA A 317 3.30 -2.98 27.97
CA ALA A 317 3.65 -1.71 27.33
C ALA A 317 2.38 -0.87 27.08
N ARG A 318 1.32 -1.52 26.57
CA ARG A 318 0.05 -0.89 26.18
C ARG A 318 -1.19 -1.63 26.69
N SER A 319 -2.31 -0.91 26.67
CA SER A 319 -3.62 -1.47 27.01
C SER A 319 -4.02 -2.56 26.00
N GLY A 320 -4.58 -3.66 26.50
CA GLY A 320 -5.10 -4.75 25.66
C GLY A 320 -4.15 -5.92 25.42
N GLU A 321 -2.95 -5.90 26.00
CA GLU A 321 -1.95 -6.98 25.81
C GLU A 321 -2.25 -8.22 26.67
N GLY A 322 -3.11 -8.10 27.70
CA GLY A 322 -3.60 -9.23 28.50
C GLY A 322 -3.01 -9.35 29.89
N LYS A 323 -2.32 -8.32 30.39
CA LYS A 323 -1.76 -8.25 31.75
C LYS A 323 -2.70 -8.71 32.87
N SER A 324 -3.95 -8.27 32.85
CA SER A 324 -4.93 -8.59 33.88
C SER A 324 -5.38 -10.05 33.85
N SER A 325 -5.47 -10.62 32.64
CA SER A 325 -5.67 -12.07 32.47
C SER A 325 -4.47 -12.86 32.95
N VAL A 326 -3.25 -12.42 32.62
CA VAL A 326 -2.02 -13.07 33.10
C VAL A 326 -1.96 -13.03 34.62
N ALA A 327 -2.23 -11.88 35.25
CA ALA A 327 -2.23 -11.73 36.70
C ALA A 327 -3.23 -12.65 37.39
N ALA A 328 -4.48 -12.70 36.90
CA ALA A 328 -5.53 -13.54 37.46
C ALA A 328 -5.23 -15.04 37.35
N ASN A 329 -4.77 -15.49 36.18
CA ASN A 329 -4.46 -16.91 35.95
C ASN A 329 -3.18 -17.33 36.68
N LEU A 330 -2.15 -16.48 36.74
CA LEU A 330 -0.96 -16.73 37.55
C LEU A 330 -1.33 -16.89 39.02
N ALA A 331 -2.11 -15.95 39.57
CA ALA A 331 -2.52 -16.01 40.97
C ALA A 331 -3.34 -17.28 41.28
N SER A 332 -4.25 -17.66 40.39
CA SER A 332 -5.06 -18.88 40.51
C SER A 332 -4.22 -20.15 40.38
N SER A 333 -3.26 -20.17 39.46
CA SER A 333 -2.36 -21.31 39.28
C SER A 333 -1.47 -21.54 40.50
N LEU A 334 -0.91 -20.47 41.08
CA LEU A 334 -0.13 -20.54 42.30
C LEU A 334 -0.96 -21.03 43.50
N ALA A 335 -2.21 -20.56 43.61
CA ALA A 335 -3.13 -20.98 44.67
C ALA A 335 -3.55 -22.45 44.54
N LEU A 336 -3.80 -22.92 43.31
CA LEU A 336 -4.02 -24.34 43.00
C LEU A 336 -2.79 -25.19 43.32
N GLY A 337 -1.59 -24.64 43.14
CA GLY A 337 -0.32 -25.22 43.62
C GLY A 337 -0.14 -25.21 45.14
N GLY A 338 -1.16 -24.82 45.90
CA GLY A 338 -1.18 -24.86 47.36
C GLY A 338 -0.58 -23.62 48.04
N ARG A 339 -0.20 -22.59 47.29
CA ARG A 339 0.35 -21.34 47.85
C ARG A 339 -0.75 -20.43 48.36
N ARG A 340 -0.51 -19.73 49.46
CA ARG A 340 -1.39 -18.63 49.90
C ARG A 340 -1.08 -17.40 49.06
N VAL A 341 -2.03 -16.98 48.24
CA VAL A 341 -1.85 -15.90 47.26
C VAL A 341 -2.83 -14.77 47.53
N VAL A 342 -2.35 -13.53 47.41
CA VAL A 342 -3.20 -12.33 47.33
C VAL A 342 -3.03 -11.68 45.96
N LEU A 343 -4.14 -11.47 45.24
CA LEU A 343 -4.18 -10.68 44.01
C LEU A 343 -4.64 -9.26 44.31
N VAL A 344 -3.86 -8.26 43.91
CA VAL A 344 -4.17 -6.84 44.08
C VAL A 344 -4.36 -6.19 42.71
N ASP A 345 -5.56 -5.69 42.43
CA ASP A 345 -5.81 -4.86 41.25
C ASP A 345 -5.37 -3.42 41.55
N ALA A 346 -4.18 -3.04 41.06
CA ALA A 346 -3.64 -1.69 41.15
C ALA A 346 -4.01 -0.81 39.94
N ASP A 347 -4.79 -1.32 38.98
CA ASP A 347 -5.31 -0.54 37.85
C ASP A 347 -6.59 0.19 38.25
N MET A 348 -6.41 1.29 39.00
CA MET A 348 -7.52 2.18 39.40
C MET A 348 -8.10 2.98 38.22
N ARG A 349 -7.51 2.89 37.03
CA ARG A 349 -7.97 3.64 35.85
C ARG A 349 -8.92 2.81 35.01
N ARG A 350 -8.59 1.53 34.82
CA ARG A 350 -9.39 0.55 34.09
C ARG A 350 -9.44 -0.77 34.88
N PRO A 351 -10.19 -0.82 36.01
CA PRO A 351 -10.39 -2.05 36.77
C PRO A 351 -10.90 -3.17 35.88
N THR A 352 -10.35 -4.37 36.09
CA THR A 352 -10.77 -5.56 35.33
C THR A 352 -10.89 -6.81 36.20
N GLN A 353 -10.28 -6.85 37.39
CA GLN A 353 -10.31 -8.05 38.22
C GLN A 353 -11.70 -8.35 38.78
N ASP A 354 -12.56 -7.35 38.94
CA ASP A 354 -13.97 -7.50 39.32
C ASP A 354 -14.86 -8.14 38.23
N GLN A 355 -14.42 -8.08 36.97
CA GLN A 355 -15.04 -8.80 35.86
C GLN A 355 -14.55 -10.26 35.79
N VAL A 356 -13.30 -10.52 36.19
CA VAL A 356 -12.72 -11.87 36.26
C VAL A 356 -13.24 -12.64 37.46
N PHE A 357 -13.35 -11.97 38.61
CA PHE A 357 -13.85 -12.51 39.88
C PHE A 357 -15.07 -11.70 40.34
N PRO A 358 -16.29 -12.10 39.93
CA PRO A 358 -17.52 -11.39 40.26
C PRO A 358 -17.75 -11.17 41.76
N MET A 359 -17.16 -12.02 42.63
CA MET A 359 -17.22 -11.88 44.09
C MET A 359 -16.61 -10.58 44.63
N LEU A 360 -15.80 -9.89 43.82
CA LEU A 360 -15.22 -8.59 44.17
C LEU A 360 -16.18 -7.42 43.95
N GLN A 361 -17.28 -7.62 43.20
CA GLN A 361 -18.20 -6.55 42.87
C GLN A 361 -18.93 -6.04 44.12
N GLY A 362 -18.99 -4.71 44.26
CA GLY A 362 -19.64 -4.04 45.39
C GLY A 362 -18.85 -4.06 46.70
N ARG A 363 -17.66 -4.69 46.73
CA ARG A 363 -16.78 -4.68 47.90
C ARG A 363 -15.83 -3.47 47.87
N PRO A 364 -15.34 -3.00 49.03
CA PRO A 364 -14.33 -1.96 49.06
C PRO A 364 -13.06 -2.39 48.31
N GLY A 365 -12.41 -1.44 47.63
CA GLY A 365 -11.20 -1.73 46.86
C GLY A 365 -9.94 -1.03 47.37
N LEU A 366 -8.83 -1.26 46.67
CA LEU A 366 -7.51 -0.75 46.98
C LEU A 366 -7.49 0.77 47.20
N SER A 367 -8.17 1.53 46.34
CA SER A 367 -8.20 3.00 46.46
C SER A 367 -8.79 3.45 47.80
N GLN A 368 -9.87 2.80 48.27
CA GLN A 368 -10.51 3.12 49.54
C GLN A 368 -9.66 2.69 50.75
N VAL A 369 -8.95 1.56 50.65
CA VAL A 369 -8.01 1.13 51.70
C VAL A 369 -6.85 2.12 51.84
N LEU A 370 -6.26 2.56 50.72
CA LEU A 370 -5.14 3.49 50.74
C LEU A 370 -5.54 4.90 51.23
N THR A 371 -6.79 5.32 50.99
CA THR A 371 -7.32 6.57 51.54
C THR A 371 -7.92 6.43 52.94
N ARG A 372 -7.80 5.26 53.58
CA ARG A 372 -8.35 4.95 54.92
C ARG A 372 -9.88 5.09 55.03
N ASN A 373 -10.58 4.95 53.91
CA ASN A 373 -12.05 4.95 53.86
C ASN A 373 -12.65 3.54 54.02
N ALA A 374 -11.80 2.50 54.03
CA ALA A 374 -12.19 1.13 54.32
C ALA A 374 -11.02 0.39 55.00
N GLU A 375 -11.35 -0.61 55.81
CA GLU A 375 -10.36 -1.52 56.38
C GLU A 375 -9.92 -2.58 55.36
N LEU A 376 -8.70 -3.10 55.52
CA LEU A 376 -8.13 -4.12 54.63
C LEU A 376 -8.98 -5.39 54.63
N GLU A 377 -9.45 -5.79 55.81
CA GLU A 377 -10.23 -6.98 56.07
C GLU A 377 -11.58 -6.94 55.33
N ALA A 378 -12.16 -5.75 55.15
CA ALA A 378 -13.39 -5.56 54.38
C ALA A 378 -13.14 -5.66 52.87
N ALA A 379 -12.00 -5.15 52.40
CA ALA A 379 -11.60 -5.18 50.99
C ALA A 379 -11.11 -6.56 50.52
N LEU A 380 -10.50 -7.33 51.43
CA LEU A 380 -9.95 -8.65 51.13
C LEU A 380 -11.07 -9.69 50.95
N THR A 381 -11.08 -10.35 49.80
CA THR A 381 -12.14 -11.29 49.44
C THR A 381 -11.55 -12.62 49.00
N LEU A 382 -11.98 -13.73 49.61
CA LEU A 382 -11.59 -15.06 49.15
C LEU A 382 -12.32 -15.36 47.82
N VAL A 383 -11.57 -15.54 46.74
CA VAL A 383 -12.13 -15.78 45.39
C VAL A 383 -11.91 -17.22 44.92
N ALA A 384 -10.95 -17.94 45.50
CA ALA A 384 -10.76 -19.38 45.34
C ALA A 384 -10.03 -19.94 46.57
N PRO A 385 -9.93 -21.27 46.76
CA PRO A 385 -9.09 -21.86 47.80
C PRO A 385 -7.67 -21.32 47.72
N ASN A 386 -7.14 -20.84 48.85
CA ASN A 386 -5.82 -20.19 48.98
C ASN A 386 -5.61 -18.91 48.14
N LEU A 387 -6.65 -18.36 47.49
CA LEU A 387 -6.57 -17.13 46.72
C LEU A 387 -7.54 -16.08 47.27
N ALA A 388 -6.97 -15.04 47.88
CA ALA A 388 -7.70 -13.82 48.18
C ALA A 388 -7.41 -12.74 47.13
N ALA A 389 -8.34 -11.80 46.93
CA ALA A 389 -8.17 -10.70 46.01
C ALA A 389 -8.73 -9.39 46.57
N ILE A 390 -8.15 -8.28 46.11
CA ILE A 390 -8.57 -6.90 46.36
C ILE A 390 -8.79 -6.24 44.99
N SER A 391 -10.00 -5.74 44.73
CA SER A 391 -10.29 -4.95 43.52
C SER A 391 -9.64 -3.57 43.61
N SER A 392 -9.54 -2.82 42.50
CA SER A 392 -8.90 -1.50 42.54
C SER A 392 -9.75 -0.45 43.26
N GLY A 393 -11.06 -0.69 43.33
CA GLY A 393 -12.06 0.22 43.91
C GLY A 393 -12.48 1.31 42.93
N PRO A 394 -13.14 2.38 43.43
CA PRO A 394 -13.52 3.52 42.62
C PRO A 394 -12.30 4.14 41.91
N ARG A 395 -12.52 4.61 40.68
CA ARG A 395 -11.47 5.27 39.90
C ARG A 395 -10.91 6.48 40.63
N HIS A 396 -9.59 6.62 40.64
CA HIS A 396 -8.90 7.69 41.36
C HIS A 396 -7.96 8.47 40.45
N ALA A 397 -8.09 9.80 40.42
CA ALA A 397 -7.28 10.67 39.53
C ALA A 397 -5.78 10.61 39.86
N ASN A 398 -5.44 10.54 41.15
CA ASN A 398 -4.06 10.52 41.66
C ASN A 398 -3.56 9.10 42.00
N ALA A 399 -3.97 8.08 41.23
CA ALA A 399 -3.62 6.68 41.48
C ALA A 399 -2.11 6.46 41.66
N SER A 400 -1.26 7.05 40.82
CA SER A 400 0.21 6.92 40.92
C SER A 400 0.76 7.38 42.28
N MET A 401 0.23 8.48 42.82
CA MET A 401 0.68 9.00 44.12
C MET A 401 0.26 8.09 45.27
N LEU A 402 -0.93 7.50 45.20
CA LEU A 402 -1.38 6.53 46.19
C LEU A 402 -0.51 5.28 46.17
N LEU A 403 -0.17 4.78 44.97
CA LEU A 403 0.69 3.60 44.80
C LEU A 403 2.15 3.87 45.21
N ALA A 404 2.66 5.09 45.04
CA ALA A 404 3.99 5.48 45.52
C ALA A 404 4.05 5.72 47.05
N SER A 405 2.90 5.78 47.72
CA SER A 405 2.81 6.20 49.12
C SER A 405 3.42 5.19 50.10
N VAL A 406 3.68 5.65 51.33
CA VAL A 406 4.05 4.76 52.44
C VAL A 406 2.88 3.84 52.81
N ALA A 407 1.63 4.30 52.64
CA ALA A 407 0.45 3.49 52.93
C ALA A 407 0.36 2.25 52.04
N PHE A 408 0.75 2.35 50.76
CA PHE A 408 0.78 1.19 49.87
C PHE A 408 1.85 0.17 50.29
N ARG A 409 3.04 0.63 50.70
CA ARG A 409 4.09 -0.25 51.25
C ARG A 409 3.62 -0.97 52.52
N GLN A 410 3.04 -0.23 53.46
CA GLN A 410 2.47 -0.81 54.68
C GLN A 410 1.35 -1.80 54.40
N LEU A 411 0.55 -1.57 53.35
CA LEU A 411 -0.45 -2.53 52.90
C LEU A 411 0.20 -3.82 52.40
N LEU A 412 1.24 -3.74 51.57
CA LEU A 412 1.98 -4.92 51.10
C LEU A 412 2.61 -5.69 52.28
N ASP A 413 3.16 -4.99 53.27
CA ASP A 413 3.71 -5.62 54.49
C ASP A 413 2.62 -6.38 55.27
N ARG A 414 1.43 -5.79 55.42
CA ARG A 414 0.29 -6.46 56.06
C ARG A 414 -0.18 -7.68 55.27
N LEU A 415 -0.23 -7.58 53.94
CA LEU A 415 -0.58 -8.70 53.08
C LEU A 415 0.46 -9.82 53.11
N ALA A 416 1.74 -9.47 53.30
CA ALA A 416 2.84 -10.42 53.39
C ALA A 416 2.75 -11.31 54.65
N LEU A 417 2.07 -10.85 55.71
CA LEU A 417 1.85 -11.65 56.91
C LEU A 417 0.86 -12.81 56.68
N ILE A 418 -0.05 -12.66 55.73
CA ILE A 418 -1.14 -13.63 55.48
C ILE A 418 -0.95 -14.44 54.19
N SER A 419 0.05 -14.10 53.38
CA SER A 419 0.27 -14.70 52.06
C SER A 419 1.74 -15.03 51.83
N GLU A 420 2.00 -16.00 50.96
CA GLU A 420 3.34 -16.32 50.48
C GLU A 420 3.68 -15.58 49.19
N VAL A 421 2.66 -15.17 48.42
CA VAL A 421 2.80 -14.50 47.14
C VAL A 421 1.77 -13.39 47.01
N ILE A 422 2.21 -12.21 46.58
CA ILE A 422 1.33 -11.09 46.25
C ILE A 422 1.48 -10.81 44.76
N VAL A 423 0.41 -10.96 43.99
CA VAL A 423 0.39 -10.62 42.56
C VAL A 423 -0.28 -9.26 42.41
N VAL A 424 0.41 -8.30 41.79
CA VAL A 424 -0.11 -6.94 41.59
C VAL A 424 -0.35 -6.69 40.10
N ASP A 425 -1.61 -6.51 39.70
CA ASP A 425 -1.98 -6.10 38.34
C ASP A 425 -1.93 -4.58 38.22
N ALA A 426 -1.00 -4.05 37.43
CA ALA A 426 -0.82 -2.60 37.26
C ALA A 426 -1.18 -2.15 35.84
N PRO A 427 -1.54 -0.87 35.61
CA PRO A 427 -1.82 -0.39 34.25
C PRO A 427 -0.56 -0.41 33.36
N PRO A 428 -0.71 -0.22 32.03
CA PRO A 428 0.41 -0.27 31.11
C PRO A 428 1.43 0.85 31.33
N VAL A 429 2.72 0.52 31.23
CA VAL A 429 3.86 1.40 31.55
C VAL A 429 3.92 2.64 30.67
N LEU A 430 3.60 2.52 29.37
CA LEU A 430 3.66 3.66 28.44
C LEU A 430 2.40 4.53 28.50
N ALA A 431 1.33 4.04 29.12
CA ALA A 431 0.10 4.81 29.28
C ALA A 431 0.19 5.76 30.47
N VAL A 432 0.69 5.28 31.62
CA VAL A 432 0.74 6.00 32.90
C VAL A 432 1.87 5.52 33.80
N ASN A 433 2.28 6.36 34.75
CA ASN A 433 3.40 6.07 35.66
C ASN A 433 3.03 5.16 36.83
N ASP A 434 1.79 4.70 36.95
CA ASP A 434 1.29 3.93 38.09
C ASP A 434 2.10 2.62 38.29
N ALA A 435 2.44 1.90 37.20
CA ALA A 435 3.28 0.70 37.28
C ALA A 435 4.71 1.01 37.75
N LEU A 436 5.28 2.16 37.34
CA LEU A 436 6.60 2.60 37.78
C LEU A 436 6.62 2.97 39.28
N ALA A 437 5.47 3.39 39.83
CA ALA A 437 5.34 3.65 41.27
C ALA A 437 5.31 2.35 42.10
N VAL A 438 4.80 1.24 41.53
CA VAL A 438 4.73 -0.06 42.18
C VAL A 438 6.03 -0.86 42.03
N ALA A 439 6.74 -0.70 40.91
CA ALA A 439 7.94 -1.48 40.57
C ALA A 439 9.00 -1.56 41.70
N PRO A 440 9.32 -0.48 42.45
CA PRO A 440 10.29 -0.55 43.55
C PRO A 440 9.89 -1.45 44.72
N ALA A 441 8.60 -1.75 44.88
CA ALA A 441 8.09 -2.65 45.92
C ALA A 441 7.99 -4.12 45.45
N ALA A 442 8.18 -4.38 44.17
CA ALA A 442 8.12 -5.72 43.60
C ALA A 442 9.49 -6.40 43.63
N GLN A 443 9.50 -7.70 43.92
CA GLN A 443 10.70 -8.55 43.82
C GLN A 443 10.86 -9.13 42.41
N GLN A 444 9.79 -9.17 41.60
CA GLN A 444 9.84 -9.59 40.21
C GLN A 444 8.83 -8.81 39.37
N VAL A 445 9.20 -8.46 38.13
CA VAL A 445 8.31 -7.79 37.18
C VAL A 445 8.08 -8.70 35.97
N LEU A 446 6.80 -8.97 35.68
CA LEU A 446 6.36 -9.66 34.48
C LEU A 446 5.82 -8.65 33.47
N LEU A 447 6.55 -8.46 32.38
CA LEU A 447 6.15 -7.63 31.25
C LEU A 447 5.41 -8.50 30.22
N VAL A 448 4.11 -8.25 30.08
CA VAL A 448 3.24 -9.00 29.17
C VAL A 448 3.29 -8.39 27.77
N ALA A 449 3.58 -9.20 26.77
CA ALA A 449 3.49 -8.85 25.36
C ALA A 449 2.57 -9.84 24.62
N ARG A 450 1.88 -9.36 23.59
CA ARG A 450 0.92 -10.13 22.82
C ARG A 450 1.33 -10.21 21.35
N VAL A 451 1.48 -11.42 20.85
CA VAL A 451 1.86 -11.68 19.46
C VAL A 451 0.84 -11.07 18.48
N GLY A 452 1.33 -10.38 17.46
CA GLY A 452 0.52 -9.68 16.46
C GLY A 452 -0.18 -8.40 16.97
N ILE A 453 0.04 -8.00 18.23
CA ILE A 453 -0.53 -6.78 18.82
C ILE A 453 0.54 -5.85 19.39
N SER A 454 1.45 -6.36 20.21
CA SER A 454 2.51 -5.57 20.86
C SER A 454 3.58 -5.17 19.86
N ASP A 455 4.11 -3.95 19.99
CA ASP A 455 5.21 -3.42 19.19
C ASP A 455 6.56 -3.63 19.89
N LEU A 456 7.58 -4.10 19.17
CA LEU A 456 8.90 -4.39 19.75
C LEU A 456 9.60 -3.13 20.29
N GLY A 457 9.44 -1.99 19.61
CA GLY A 457 9.98 -0.71 20.08
C GLY A 457 9.33 -0.26 21.39
N GLU A 458 8.01 -0.41 21.49
CA GLU A 458 7.25 -0.08 22.69
C GLU A 458 7.57 -1.03 23.86
N ILE A 459 7.78 -2.33 23.58
CA ILE A 459 8.25 -3.30 24.60
C ILE A 459 9.62 -2.87 25.15
N ASN A 460 10.56 -2.53 24.26
CA ASN A 460 11.89 -2.07 24.64
C ASN A 460 11.84 -0.78 25.49
N GLU A 461 11.01 0.17 25.10
CA GLU A 461 10.81 1.40 25.85
C GLU A 461 10.21 1.14 27.24
N ALA A 462 9.18 0.28 27.32
CA ALA A 462 8.56 -0.09 28.60
C ALA A 462 9.57 -0.79 29.53
N HIS A 463 10.36 -1.72 29.00
CA HIS A 463 11.42 -2.41 29.74
C HIS A 463 12.47 -1.42 30.27
N ALA A 464 12.92 -0.47 29.43
CA ALA A 464 13.89 0.54 29.83
C ALA A 464 13.35 1.47 30.94
N ARG A 465 12.08 1.88 30.86
CA ARG A 465 11.44 2.68 31.91
C ARG A 465 11.32 1.91 33.23
N LEU A 466 10.94 0.64 33.18
CA LEU A 466 10.88 -0.24 34.36
C LEU A 466 12.28 -0.43 34.98
N ALA A 467 13.30 -0.68 34.16
CA ALA A 467 14.68 -0.86 34.61
C ALA A 467 15.24 0.41 35.26
N SER A 468 14.79 1.58 34.80
CA SER A 468 15.17 2.87 35.38
C SER A 468 14.45 3.15 36.70
N ALA A 469 13.25 2.58 36.91
CA ALA A 469 12.46 2.78 38.12
C ALA A 469 12.88 1.85 39.26
N ALA A 470 13.29 0.61 38.96
CA ALA A 470 13.75 -0.36 39.95
C ALA A 470 14.76 -1.36 39.34
N SER A 471 15.71 -1.83 40.14
CA SER A 471 16.66 -2.89 39.78
C SER A 471 16.04 -4.30 39.82
N THR A 472 14.72 -4.40 39.65
CA THR A 472 13.95 -5.62 39.81
C THR A 472 14.14 -6.52 38.58
N PRO A 473 14.36 -7.85 38.75
CA PRO A 473 14.38 -8.79 37.65
C PRO A 473 13.11 -8.67 36.80
N GLN A 474 13.31 -8.45 35.50
CA GLN A 474 12.23 -8.38 34.52
C GLN A 474 12.21 -9.66 33.70
N ALA A 475 11.00 -10.16 33.47
CA ALA A 475 10.79 -11.33 32.63
C ALA A 475 9.56 -11.13 31.76
N MET A 476 9.54 -11.78 30.60
CA MET A 476 8.48 -11.62 29.63
C MET A 476 7.47 -12.75 29.65
N VAL A 477 6.19 -12.40 29.45
CA VAL A 477 5.10 -13.35 29.23
C VAL A 477 4.50 -13.07 27.86
N LEU A 478 4.61 -14.03 26.95
CA LEU A 478 4.06 -13.90 25.60
C LEU A 478 2.66 -14.50 25.53
N VAL A 479 1.70 -13.73 25.06
CA VAL A 479 0.30 -14.13 24.95
C VAL A 479 -0.13 -14.19 23.48
N GLY A 480 -0.99 -15.14 23.14
CA GLY A 480 -1.53 -15.27 21.78
C GLY A 480 -0.55 -15.94 20.82
N THR A 481 0.39 -16.74 21.34
CA THR A 481 1.28 -17.52 20.48
C THR A 481 0.48 -18.58 19.71
N GLU A 482 1.03 -19.04 18.59
CA GLU A 482 0.49 -20.21 17.92
C GLU A 482 0.53 -21.42 18.85
N ARG A 483 -0.44 -22.33 18.66
CA ARG A 483 -0.44 -23.60 19.39
C ARG A 483 0.77 -24.40 18.91
N PRO A 484 1.57 -24.99 19.81
CA PRO A 484 2.63 -25.91 19.42
C PRO A 484 2.05 -26.99 18.51
N GLN A 485 2.56 -27.10 17.27
CA GLN A 485 2.18 -28.20 16.39
C GLN A 485 2.86 -29.47 16.89
N GLY A 486 2.12 -30.28 17.65
CA GLY A 486 2.51 -31.64 18.02
C GLY A 486 3.12 -31.79 19.42
N TYR A 487 2.26 -32.09 20.39
CA TYR A 487 2.48 -33.15 21.39
C TYR A 487 1.11 -33.78 21.64
N GLY A 488 0.89 -34.97 21.07
CA GLY A 488 -0.39 -35.66 21.09
C GLY A 488 -0.67 -36.30 22.45
N TYR A 489 -1.39 -35.59 23.31
CA TYR A 489 -2.25 -36.20 24.33
C TYR A 489 -3.70 -35.71 24.26
N ASP A 490 -4.03 -34.74 23.39
CA ASP A 490 -5.37 -34.12 23.32
C ASP A 490 -6.37 -34.87 22.44
N LYS A 491 -6.18 -36.18 22.22
CA LYS A 491 -7.10 -37.00 21.41
C LYS A 491 -7.52 -38.30 22.07
N GLU A 492 -7.85 -38.29 23.35
CA GLU A 492 -8.91 -39.18 23.83
C GLU A 492 -9.82 -38.43 24.81
N PRO A 493 -11.09 -38.15 24.43
CA PRO A 493 -12.08 -37.91 25.45
C PRO A 493 -12.21 -39.23 26.21
N ILE A 494 -11.86 -39.23 27.51
CA ILE A 494 -12.28 -40.30 28.40
C ILE A 494 -13.79 -40.38 28.24
N ALA A 495 -14.25 -41.40 27.53
CA ALA A 495 -15.66 -41.67 27.39
C ALA A 495 -16.21 -41.83 28.80
N THR A 496 -17.00 -40.86 29.24
CA THR A 496 -17.94 -41.04 30.35
C THR A 496 -18.88 -42.17 29.93
N GLY A 497 -18.45 -43.40 30.17
CA GLY A 497 -19.32 -44.56 30.19
C GLY A 497 -20.39 -44.27 31.21
N ARG A 498 -21.65 -44.26 30.76
CA ARG A 498 -22.81 -44.39 31.64
C ARG A 498 -22.58 -45.63 32.50
N VAL A 499 -22.18 -45.43 33.74
CA VAL A 499 -22.34 -46.46 34.77
C VAL A 499 -23.85 -46.54 35.01
N ALA A 500 -24.46 -47.55 34.39
CA ALA A 500 -25.79 -47.99 34.78
C ALA A 500 -25.68 -48.49 36.23
N MET A 501 -26.40 -47.85 37.15
CA MET A 501 -26.57 -48.34 38.51
C MET A 501 -27.21 -49.74 38.45
N PRO A 502 -26.64 -50.77 39.09
CA PRO A 502 -27.34 -52.03 39.27
C PRO A 502 -28.48 -51.84 40.26
N GLY A 503 -29.68 -52.30 39.90
CA GLY A 503 -30.82 -52.44 40.82
C GLY A 503 -30.54 -53.46 41.93
N PRO A 504 -31.41 -53.53 42.95
CA PRO A 504 -31.13 -54.24 44.19
C PRO A 504 -31.10 -55.77 43.96
N ALA A 505 -30.09 -56.42 44.53
CA ALA A 505 -29.91 -57.87 44.47
C ALA A 505 -30.97 -58.62 45.30
N PRO A 506 -31.58 -59.70 44.79
CA PRO A 506 -32.30 -60.68 45.59
C PRO A 506 -31.33 -61.65 46.29
N GLN A 507 -31.76 -62.14 47.46
CA GLN A 507 -31.05 -63.07 48.33
C GLN A 507 -31.02 -64.51 47.77
N SER A 508 -29.88 -65.20 47.87
CA SER A 508 -29.70 -66.53 48.49
C SER A 508 -28.39 -67.24 48.10
N HIS A 509 -27.82 -67.92 49.09
CA HIS A 509 -26.58 -68.72 49.22
C HIS A 509 -26.58 -70.08 48.45
N PRO A 510 -25.54 -70.97 48.50
CA PRO A 510 -24.10 -70.83 48.81
C PRO A 510 -23.10 -71.67 47.92
N MET A 511 -21.79 -71.50 48.21
CA MET A 511 -20.62 -72.41 48.09
C MET A 511 -20.08 -72.86 46.71
N ALA A 512 -18.80 -72.54 46.46
CA ALA A 512 -17.71 -73.54 46.35
C ALA A 512 -16.31 -72.88 46.28
N SER A 513 -15.54 -73.10 47.36
CA SER A 513 -14.08 -73.33 47.47
C SER A 513 -13.04 -72.65 46.53
N MET A 514 -12.22 -71.79 47.18
CA MET A 514 -10.78 -71.48 47.06
C MET A 514 -9.87 -72.51 46.33
N PRO A 515 -8.67 -72.14 45.80
CA PRO A 515 -7.59 -71.57 46.63
C PRO A 515 -6.77 -70.39 46.08
N LEU A 516 -6.27 -69.64 47.07
CA LEU A 516 -5.33 -68.52 47.01
C LEU A 516 -3.89 -69.04 46.83
N ALA A 517 -3.07 -68.36 46.03
CA ALA A 517 -1.62 -68.56 46.00
C ALA A 517 -0.87 -67.27 46.40
N PRO A 518 0.31 -67.38 47.03
CA PRO A 518 0.73 -66.50 48.13
C PRO A 518 1.56 -65.27 47.72
N ARG A 519 1.47 -64.21 48.55
CA ARG A 519 2.33 -63.02 48.55
C ARG A 519 3.71 -63.35 49.12
N ALA A 520 4.76 -62.87 48.46
CA ALA A 520 6.13 -62.84 48.99
C ALA A 520 6.43 -61.50 49.70
N PRO A 521 7.34 -61.47 50.70
CA PRO A 521 7.34 -60.46 51.76
C PRO A 521 8.35 -59.32 51.58
N VAL A 522 8.05 -58.23 52.29
CA VAL A 522 8.85 -57.02 52.51
C VAL A 522 10.11 -57.36 53.30
N ALA A 523 11.28 -56.86 52.86
CA ALA A 523 12.54 -56.95 53.57
C ALA A 523 13.01 -55.56 54.05
N SER A 524 13.51 -55.56 55.28
CA SER A 524 13.91 -54.46 56.14
C SER A 524 15.29 -53.85 55.83
N ALA A 525 15.50 -52.61 56.30
CA ALA A 525 16.74 -51.83 56.28
C ALA A 525 17.93 -52.46 57.04
N PRO A 526 19.14 -51.90 56.88
CA PRO A 526 19.92 -51.55 58.07
C PRO A 526 20.63 -50.18 58.01
N ALA A 527 20.98 -49.69 59.21
CA ALA A 527 21.69 -48.44 59.49
C ALA A 527 23.23 -48.59 59.45
N SER A 528 23.97 -47.48 59.23
CA SER A 528 25.40 -47.34 59.59
C SER A 528 25.78 -45.86 59.83
N ALA A 529 26.75 -45.66 60.73
CA ALA A 529 27.11 -44.44 61.48
C ALA A 529 28.11 -43.46 60.78
N PRO A 530 28.48 -42.29 61.37
CA PRO A 530 29.30 -41.20 60.79
C PRO A 530 30.79 -41.23 61.27
N PRO A 531 31.60 -40.15 61.20
CA PRO A 531 32.14 -39.33 60.10
C PRO A 531 33.70 -39.38 60.01
N GLN A 532 34.35 -38.88 58.95
CA GLN A 532 35.81 -38.54 58.98
C GLN A 532 36.16 -37.30 58.12
N ALA A 533 36.94 -36.40 58.71
CA ALA A 533 37.68 -35.31 58.06
C ALA A 533 38.98 -35.84 57.40
N PRO A 534 39.68 -35.01 56.61
CA PRO A 534 40.93 -34.51 57.20
C PRO A 534 41.21 -33.01 56.95
N ALA A 535 41.82 -32.43 57.98
CA ALA A 535 42.70 -31.25 57.96
C ALA A 535 43.90 -31.50 57.00
N ALA A 536 44.79 -30.58 56.62
CA ALA A 536 45.19 -29.26 57.05
C ALA A 536 46.06 -28.67 55.93
N SER A 537 46.13 -27.34 55.84
CA SER A 537 47.39 -26.58 55.63
C SER A 537 47.12 -25.12 55.99
N ALA A 538 47.35 -24.81 57.27
CA ALA A 538 47.69 -23.46 57.75
C ALA A 538 49.02 -23.02 57.11
N GLN A 539 49.45 -21.75 57.03
CA GLN A 539 49.59 -20.73 58.09
C GLN A 539 50.35 -19.52 57.44
N PRO A 540 50.76 -18.45 58.16
CA PRO A 540 50.00 -17.31 58.69
C PRO A 540 50.55 -15.93 58.23
N ALA A 541 49.90 -14.83 58.62
CA ALA A 541 50.47 -13.79 59.52
C ALA A 541 49.59 -12.52 59.54
N ALA A 542 49.35 -12.04 60.75
CA ALA A 542 48.52 -10.89 61.14
C ALA A 542 49.41 -9.61 61.30
N PRO A 543 49.03 -8.58 62.10
CA PRO A 543 48.04 -7.53 61.85
C PRO A 543 48.60 -6.11 62.15
N ALA A 544 47.73 -5.08 62.08
CA ALA A 544 47.70 -3.80 62.86
C ALA A 544 47.29 -2.63 61.94
N ALA A 545 46.09 -2.05 62.07
CA ALA A 545 45.64 -1.07 63.06
C ALA A 545 46.14 0.36 62.78
N GLY A 546 45.21 1.31 62.64
CA GLY A 546 45.44 2.69 63.10
C GLY A 546 44.95 3.85 62.21
N LEU A 547 43.92 4.52 62.73
CA LEU A 547 43.65 5.97 62.71
C LEU A 547 42.92 6.66 61.53
N VAL A 548 42.17 7.68 61.97
CA VAL A 548 41.10 8.53 61.40
C VAL A 548 41.57 10.01 61.64
N PRO A 549 40.91 11.12 61.22
CA PRO A 549 40.48 11.63 59.89
C PRO A 549 40.96 13.09 59.54
N ALA A 550 40.62 13.55 58.31
CA ALA A 550 40.31 14.94 57.82
C ALA A 550 41.42 16.04 57.78
N PRO A 551 41.26 17.23 57.13
CA PRO A 551 40.19 17.78 56.25
C PRO A 551 40.64 18.52 54.93
N ILE A 552 39.65 18.85 54.06
CA ILE A 552 39.40 20.05 53.19
C ILE A 552 40.58 20.85 52.59
N VAL A 553 40.55 21.16 51.27
CA VAL A 553 40.69 22.54 50.67
C VAL A 553 40.22 22.57 49.20
N VAL A 554 39.45 23.63 48.89
CA VAL A 554 38.96 24.13 47.58
C VAL A 554 40.05 24.93 46.86
N SER A 555 40.16 24.87 45.53
CA SER A 555 40.73 25.98 44.74
C SER A 555 40.26 25.97 43.28
N ALA A 556 39.72 27.11 42.85
CA ALA A 556 39.58 27.55 41.46
C ALA A 556 40.62 28.70 41.21
N PRO A 557 40.63 29.41 40.06
CA PRO A 557 41.65 29.29 39.00
C PRO A 557 42.45 30.60 38.74
N VAL A 558 43.09 30.72 37.55
CA VAL A 558 43.55 31.96 36.82
C VAL A 558 45.09 32.25 36.94
N PRO A 559 45.81 32.99 36.02
CA PRO A 559 45.85 33.13 34.54
C PRO A 559 47.29 33.10 33.91
N GLY A 560 47.39 33.29 32.57
CA GLY A 560 48.44 34.11 31.91
C GLY A 560 49.48 33.34 31.08
N ALA A 561 49.36 33.29 29.74
CA ALA A 561 49.79 34.28 28.74
C ALA A 561 51.25 34.12 28.27
N THR A 562 51.46 33.76 26.99
CA THR A 562 52.24 34.55 26.00
C THR A 562 52.26 33.90 24.61
N VAL A 563 51.97 34.76 23.63
CA VAL A 563 51.99 34.69 22.14
C VAL A 563 53.30 35.41 21.72
N PRO A 564 53.98 35.21 20.56
CA PRO A 564 53.49 35.56 19.20
C PRO A 564 54.03 34.72 18.02
N GLY A 565 53.53 34.77 16.79
CA GLY A 565 52.52 35.61 16.14
C GLY A 565 52.77 35.60 14.61
N HIS A 566 51.73 35.86 13.82
CA HIS A 566 51.70 36.61 12.54
C HIS A 566 50.22 36.62 12.09
N VAL A 567 49.45 37.67 12.40
CA VAL A 567 49.25 38.95 11.67
C VAL A 567 48.45 38.72 10.38
N ALA A 568 47.12 38.90 10.40
CA ALA A 568 46.32 40.14 10.25
C ALA A 568 45.93 40.35 8.77
N ALA A 569 44.82 40.97 8.35
CA ALA A 569 43.88 41.95 8.88
C ALA A 569 42.68 41.97 7.89
N ALA A 570 41.51 42.57 8.08
CA ALA A 570 40.74 43.15 9.19
C ALA A 570 39.34 43.48 8.60
N GLY A 571 38.30 43.46 9.45
CA GLY A 571 36.93 43.91 9.14
C GLY A 571 36.79 45.45 9.16
N PRO A 572 35.70 46.05 9.70
CA PRO A 572 34.58 45.47 10.46
C PRO A 572 33.16 46.03 10.12
N ALA A 573 32.16 45.53 10.87
CA ALA A 573 30.71 45.88 10.88
C ALA A 573 30.40 46.94 12.00
N PRO A 574 29.16 47.07 12.57
CA PRO A 574 27.85 47.57 12.09
C PRO A 574 27.19 48.67 12.99
N ALA A 575 26.03 49.26 12.63
CA ALA A 575 24.84 49.59 13.49
C ALA A 575 23.90 50.75 12.99
N ALA A 576 22.60 50.42 12.77
CA ALA A 576 21.30 51.11 13.05
C ALA A 576 21.06 52.67 12.83
N PRO A 577 19.86 53.26 13.12
CA PRO A 577 18.76 53.57 12.17
C PRO A 577 18.27 55.06 12.15
N SER A 578 17.46 55.50 11.16
CA SER A 578 16.61 56.71 11.28
C SER A 578 15.57 56.94 10.15
N HIS A 579 14.46 57.58 10.56
CA HIS A 579 13.22 57.98 9.89
C HIS A 579 13.33 58.89 8.65
N GLU A 580 12.31 58.85 7.76
CA GLU A 580 11.62 60.08 7.31
C GLU A 580 10.18 59.82 6.80
N ARG A 581 9.33 60.85 6.97
CA ARG A 581 7.87 60.93 6.80
C ARG A 581 7.50 61.68 5.50
N ALA A 582 6.21 61.56 5.13
CA ALA A 582 5.33 62.53 4.44
C ALA A 582 4.82 62.06 3.06
N ALA A 583 3.59 62.26 2.61
CA ALA A 583 2.30 62.67 3.19
C ALA A 583 1.19 62.41 2.14
N LEU A 584 -0.02 62.09 2.59
CA LEU A 584 -1.32 62.15 1.85
C LEU A 584 -1.80 63.64 1.76
N PRO A 585 -2.88 64.06 1.02
CA PRO A 585 -4.22 63.41 1.02
C PRO A 585 -5.22 63.61 -0.17
N THR A 586 -6.27 62.77 -0.15
CA THR A 586 -7.74 63.00 -0.43
C THR A 586 -8.30 63.53 -1.77
N ALA A 587 -9.25 62.78 -2.37
CA ALA A 587 -10.70 63.15 -2.46
C ALA A 587 -11.58 62.07 -3.17
N GLN A 588 -12.75 61.79 -2.60
CA GLN A 588 -13.90 60.92 -3.00
C GLN A 588 -15.03 61.81 -3.65
N PRO A 589 -16.31 61.39 -3.87
CA PRO A 589 -16.91 60.23 -4.59
C PRO A 589 -18.11 60.65 -5.50
N GLY A 590 -18.78 59.74 -6.24
CA GLY A 590 -20.06 60.07 -6.90
C GLY A 590 -20.81 58.97 -7.69
N ARG A 591 -21.82 58.37 -7.02
CA ARG A 591 -23.15 57.81 -7.43
C ARG A 591 -23.41 57.20 -8.84
N GLY A 592 -24.06 56.02 -8.84
CA GLY A 592 -24.73 55.34 -9.98
C GLY A 592 -26.05 56.00 -10.46
N PRO A 593 -26.86 55.39 -11.38
CA PRO A 593 -27.38 54.00 -11.31
C PRO A 593 -27.43 53.19 -12.65
N ALA A 594 -27.87 51.93 -12.59
CA ALA A 594 -28.09 50.95 -13.69
C ALA A 594 -29.40 51.21 -14.49
N PRO A 595 -29.71 50.55 -15.66
CA PRO A 595 -29.86 49.08 -15.83
C PRO A 595 -29.43 48.42 -17.20
N LEU A 596 -29.13 47.09 -17.12
CA LEU A 596 -29.22 45.91 -18.06
C LEU A 596 -29.37 46.05 -19.62
N PRO A 597 -29.19 44.96 -20.43
CA PRO A 597 -28.30 43.77 -20.37
C PRO A 597 -27.58 43.44 -21.71
N GLY A 598 -26.55 42.58 -21.74
CA GLY A 598 -25.98 42.09 -23.00
C GLY A 598 -24.83 41.08 -22.90
N MET A 599 -25.15 39.81 -23.14
CA MET A 599 -24.36 38.73 -23.77
C MET A 599 -22.87 38.48 -23.39
N ALA A 600 -22.69 37.33 -22.74
CA ALA A 600 -21.68 36.28 -22.97
C ALA A 600 -20.51 36.52 -23.94
N SER A 601 -19.29 36.20 -23.51
CA SER A 601 -18.62 34.95 -23.91
C SER A 601 -17.17 34.93 -23.40
N GLY A 602 -16.87 33.97 -22.52
CA GLY A 602 -15.53 33.72 -22.01
C GLY A 602 -14.66 33.05 -23.06
N ALA A 603 -13.49 33.63 -23.31
CA ALA A 603 -12.42 33.01 -24.06
C ALA A 603 -11.82 31.87 -23.23
N ASN A 604 -12.12 30.62 -23.59
CA ASN A 604 -11.42 29.45 -23.09
C ASN A 604 -10.60 28.85 -24.23
N ALA A 605 -9.29 28.81 -24.03
CA ALA A 605 -8.30 28.29 -24.97
C ALA A 605 -8.51 26.79 -25.19
N ILE A 606 -8.60 26.38 -26.47
CA ILE A 606 -8.66 24.98 -26.89
C ILE A 606 -7.25 24.37 -26.79
N PRO A 607 -7.05 23.22 -26.12
CA PRO A 607 -5.77 22.54 -26.13
C PRO A 607 -5.47 21.97 -27.52
N SER A 608 -4.21 22.09 -27.93
CA SER A 608 -3.71 21.67 -29.25
C SER A 608 -3.92 20.17 -29.49
N ALA A 609 -4.50 19.81 -30.64
CA ALA A 609 -4.65 18.43 -31.07
C ALA A 609 -3.27 17.71 -31.12
N PRO A 610 -3.19 16.41 -30.79
CA PRO A 610 -1.93 15.67 -30.86
C PRO A 610 -1.42 15.64 -32.30
N SER A 611 -0.16 16.05 -32.50
CA SER A 611 0.51 15.95 -33.80
C SER A 611 0.60 14.50 -34.24
N PHE A 612 0.57 14.26 -35.55
CA PHE A 612 0.79 12.95 -36.12
C PHE A 612 2.14 12.36 -35.66
N GLY A 613 2.10 11.44 -34.70
CA GLY A 613 3.24 10.61 -34.36
C GLY A 613 3.55 9.68 -35.54
N ALA A 614 4.78 9.74 -36.03
CA ALA A 614 5.29 8.77 -37.00
C ALA A 614 5.35 7.38 -36.33
N PRO A 615 4.83 6.31 -36.96
CA PRO A 615 5.13 4.96 -36.52
C PRO A 615 6.57 4.63 -36.93
N SER A 616 7.36 4.18 -35.96
CA SER A 616 8.68 3.56 -36.18
C SER A 616 8.54 2.33 -37.07
N GLU A 617 9.35 2.27 -38.12
CA GLU A 617 9.50 1.09 -38.99
C GLU A 617 9.94 -0.13 -38.15
N GLY A 618 9.02 -1.06 -37.94
CA GLY A 618 9.31 -2.39 -37.44
C GLY A 618 9.70 -3.29 -38.60
N SER A 619 10.99 -3.58 -38.70
CA SER A 619 11.57 -4.63 -39.54
C SER A 619 10.88 -5.96 -39.25
N VAL A 620 10.23 -6.54 -40.26
CA VAL A 620 9.86 -7.95 -40.29
C VAL A 620 10.99 -8.68 -41.02
N ALA A 621 11.77 -9.44 -40.27
CA ALA A 621 12.74 -10.39 -40.79
C ALA A 621 12.01 -11.63 -41.33
N SER A 622 12.65 -12.26 -42.33
CA SER A 622 12.38 -13.60 -42.85
C SER A 622 12.38 -14.68 -41.78
#